data_AF-A0A2E5P6F1-F1
#
_entry.id   AF-A0A2E5P6F1-F1
#
_cell.length_a   1.000
_cell.length_b   1.000
_cell.length_c   1.000
_cell.angle_alpha   90.00
_cell.angle_beta   90.00
_cell.angle_gamma   90.00
#
_symmetry.space_group_name_H-M   'P 1'
#
loop_
_entity.id
_entity.type
_entity.pdbx_description
1 polymer ?
#
loop_
_entity_poly.entity_id
_entity_poly.type
_entity_poly.pdbx_seq_one_letter_code
_entity_poly.pdbx_strand_id
1 'polypeptide(L)'
;MQTKLKLVVNNKFRKKEKFFIKRELQTILNLYARKVSAGDWKDYGLSINKKEITFDIYQRTSEKPIYKISKNLNPRSITERFYILDRNGKILKKSENIDNLINKVEWSRLKLVK
;
A
#
# COMPACT_ATOMS: atom_id res chain seq x y z
N MET A 1 -47.38 -28.55 -20.20
CA MET A 1 -46.84 -28.07 -18.91
C MET A 1 -45.46 -27.48 -19.16
N GLN A 2 -45.28 -26.18 -18.98
CA GLN A 2 -44.04 -25.47 -19.32
C GLN A 2 -43.21 -25.26 -18.04
N THR A 3 -42.09 -25.94 -17.90
CA THR A 3 -41.22 -25.84 -16.73
C THR A 3 -40.44 -24.53 -16.78
N LYS A 4 -40.78 -23.59 -15.88
CA LYS A 4 -40.00 -22.36 -15.64
C LYS A 4 -38.66 -22.75 -15.01
N LEU A 5 -37.63 -22.93 -15.82
CA LEU A 5 -36.25 -23.00 -15.34
C LEU A 5 -35.85 -21.61 -14.83
N LYS A 6 -35.60 -21.49 -13.52
CA LYS A 6 -34.96 -20.31 -12.93
C LYS A 6 -33.46 -20.55 -12.86
N LEU A 7 -32.68 -19.69 -13.50
CA LEU A 7 -31.24 -19.65 -13.36
C LEU A 7 -30.89 -19.20 -11.93
N VAL A 8 -30.58 -20.14 -11.04
CA VAL A 8 -30.06 -19.82 -9.70
C VAL A 8 -28.56 -19.56 -9.82
N VAL A 9 -28.20 -18.31 -10.12
CA VAL A 9 -26.79 -17.90 -10.17
C VAL A 9 -26.28 -17.74 -8.74
N ASN A 10 -25.64 -18.77 -8.19
CA ASN A 10 -25.02 -18.70 -6.87
C ASN A 10 -23.63 -18.02 -6.94
N ASN A 11 -23.56 -16.85 -7.59
CA ASN A 11 -22.30 -16.12 -7.68
C ASN A 11 -22.02 -15.49 -6.31
N LYS A 12 -21.22 -16.16 -5.49
CA LYS A 12 -20.57 -15.52 -4.34
C LYS A 12 -19.68 -14.41 -4.92
N PHE A 13 -20.18 -13.17 -4.96
CA PHE A 13 -19.41 -11.98 -5.30
C PHE A 13 -18.29 -11.81 -4.29
N ARG A 14 -17.18 -12.54 -4.47
CA ARG A 14 -15.94 -12.30 -3.74
C ARG A 14 -15.43 -10.95 -4.21
N LYS A 15 -15.71 -9.91 -3.43
CA LYS A 15 -15.25 -8.54 -3.66
C LYS A 15 -13.72 -8.57 -3.68
N LYS A 16 -13.12 -8.66 -4.87
CA LYS A 16 -11.67 -8.58 -5.03
C LYS A 16 -11.23 -7.20 -4.54
N GLU A 17 -10.36 -7.17 -3.53
CA GLU A 17 -9.74 -5.93 -3.09
C GLU A 17 -8.86 -5.42 -4.23
N LYS A 18 -9.24 -4.28 -4.80
CA LYS A 18 -8.54 -3.60 -5.90
C LYS A 18 -7.84 -2.32 -5.45
N PHE A 19 -7.88 -2.01 -4.16
CA PHE A 19 -7.29 -0.81 -3.56
C PHE A 19 -7.07 -0.99 -2.05
N PHE A 20 -6.39 -0.01 -1.45
CA PHE A 20 -6.40 0.14 0.00
C PHE A 20 -7.83 0.37 0.49
N ILE A 21 -8.23 -0.26 1.59
CA ILE A 21 -9.51 0.10 2.22
C ILE A 21 -9.37 1.47 2.91
N LYS A 22 -10.50 2.13 3.19
CA LYS A 22 -10.52 3.47 3.82
C LYS A 22 -9.60 3.58 5.04
N ARG A 23 -9.63 2.59 5.94
CA ARG A 23 -8.78 2.57 7.15
C ARG A 23 -7.28 2.48 6.81
N GLU A 24 -6.92 1.63 5.86
CA GLU A 24 -5.52 1.47 5.43
C GLU A 24 -4.97 2.74 4.80
N LEU A 25 -5.75 3.34 3.88
CA LEU A 25 -5.38 4.58 3.23
C LEU A 25 -5.27 5.72 4.25
N GLN A 26 -6.19 5.81 5.21
CA GLN A 26 -6.13 6.81 6.26
C GLN A 26 -4.84 6.69 7.10
N THR A 27 -4.43 5.48 7.48
CA THR A 27 -3.17 5.29 8.22
C THR A 27 -1.96 5.77 7.39
N ILE A 28 -1.92 5.44 6.10
CA ILE A 28 -0.85 5.87 5.18
C ILE A 28 -0.82 7.40 5.05
N LEU A 29 -1.99 8.03 4.84
CA LEU A 29 -2.10 9.48 4.71
C LEU A 29 -1.76 10.21 6.01
N ASN A 30 -2.13 9.66 7.17
CA ASN A 30 -1.76 10.22 8.47
C ASN A 30 -0.23 10.21 8.66
N LEU A 31 0.44 9.10 8.30
CA LEU A 31 1.89 9.03 8.30
C LEU A 31 2.50 10.06 7.35
N TYR A 32 1.97 10.15 6.13
CA TYR A 32 2.41 11.11 5.12
C TYR A 32 2.30 12.55 5.62
N ALA A 33 1.15 12.94 6.19
CA ALA A 33 0.93 14.28 6.72
C ALA A 33 1.96 14.64 7.82
N ARG A 34 2.25 13.71 8.74
CA ARG A 34 3.30 13.93 9.77
C ARG A 34 4.68 14.13 9.15
N LYS A 35 5.01 13.39 8.10
CA LYS A 35 6.32 13.45 7.44
C LYS A 35 6.48 14.67 6.53
N VAL A 36 5.42 15.10 5.86
CA VAL A 36 5.37 16.37 5.13
C VAL A 36 5.52 17.54 6.10
N SER A 37 4.81 17.51 7.23
CA SER A 37 4.91 18.55 8.27
C SER A 37 6.32 18.63 8.87
N ALA A 38 7.04 17.50 8.93
CA ALA A 38 8.44 17.46 9.34
C ALA A 38 9.43 17.89 8.24
N GLY A 39 8.98 18.10 7.01
CA GLY A 39 9.81 18.44 5.85
C GLY A 39 10.57 17.26 5.23
N ASP A 40 10.30 16.03 5.68
CA ASP A 40 10.98 14.82 5.19
C ASP A 40 10.46 14.44 3.79
N TRP A 41 9.15 14.56 3.56
CA TRP A 41 8.47 14.13 2.32
C TRP A 41 7.83 15.31 1.63
N LYS A 42 7.72 15.25 0.30
CA LYS A 42 7.19 16.35 -0.52
C LYS A 42 6.01 15.95 -1.38
N ASP A 43 6.02 14.73 -1.92
CA ASP A 43 5.01 14.30 -2.88
C ASP A 43 4.72 12.81 -2.71
N TYR A 44 3.61 12.35 -3.26
CA TYR A 44 3.23 10.94 -3.30
C TYR A 44 2.59 10.56 -4.63
N GLY A 45 2.73 9.29 -4.98
CA GLY A 45 2.13 8.66 -6.15
C GLY A 45 1.34 7.42 -5.75
N LEU A 46 0.34 7.07 -6.55
CA LEU A 46 -0.40 5.83 -6.40
C LEU A 46 -0.28 5.02 -7.68
N SER A 47 0.32 3.85 -7.58
CA SER A 47 0.49 2.93 -8.71
C SER A 47 -0.33 1.67 -8.47
N ILE A 48 -1.21 1.34 -9.41
CA ILE A 48 -2.09 0.16 -9.32
C ILE A 48 -1.65 -0.86 -10.37
N ASN A 49 -1.23 -2.03 -9.91
CA ASN A 49 -0.86 -3.16 -10.75
C ASN A 49 -1.80 -4.34 -10.50
N LYS A 50 -1.78 -5.33 -11.40
CA LYS A 50 -2.58 -6.56 -11.26
C LYS A 50 -2.21 -7.38 -10.02
N LYS A 51 -0.97 -7.23 -9.52
CA LYS A 51 -0.43 -8.00 -8.38
C LYS A 51 -0.47 -7.20 -7.08
N GLU A 52 -0.23 -5.90 -7.16
CA GLU A 52 -0.01 -5.05 -6.00
C GLU A 52 -0.45 -3.62 -6.26
N ILE A 53 -0.59 -2.86 -5.17
CA ILE A 53 -0.89 -1.43 -5.22
C ILE A 53 0.11 -0.74 -4.33
N THR A 54 0.73 0.30 -4.85
CA THR A 54 1.82 0.98 -4.15
C THR A 54 1.46 2.44 -3.92
N PHE A 55 1.74 2.90 -2.71
CA PHE A 55 1.80 4.30 -2.35
C PHE A 55 3.28 4.70 -2.36
N ASP A 56 3.66 5.40 -3.42
CA ASP A 56 5.03 5.79 -3.71
C ASP A 56 5.30 7.14 -3.04
N ILE A 57 6.38 7.25 -2.27
CA ILE A 57 6.70 8.44 -1.47
C ILE A 57 7.94 9.11 -2.07
N TYR A 58 7.87 10.42 -2.28
CA TYR A 58 8.92 11.19 -2.94
C TYR A 58 9.46 12.30 -2.02
N GLN A 59 10.79 12.43 -2.00
CA GLN A 59 11.47 13.58 -1.39
C GLN A 59 11.64 14.74 -2.37
N ARG A 60 11.66 14.44 -3.68
CA ARG A 60 11.68 15.41 -4.79
C ARG A 60 10.86 14.83 -5.95
N THR A 61 10.09 15.67 -6.62
CA THR A 61 9.14 15.26 -7.68
C THR A 61 9.82 14.59 -8.89
N SER A 62 11.07 14.92 -9.20
CA SER A 62 11.82 14.35 -10.32
C SER A 62 12.63 13.08 -9.99
N GLU A 63 12.60 12.62 -8.74
CA GLU A 63 13.40 11.49 -8.29
C GLU A 63 12.60 10.19 -8.22
N LYS A 64 13.32 9.06 -8.15
CA LYS A 64 12.71 7.76 -7.79
C LYS A 64 12.11 7.85 -6.38
N PRO A 65 10.96 7.20 -6.13
CA PRO A 65 10.37 7.19 -4.80
C PRO A 65 11.34 6.58 -3.79
N ILE A 66 11.47 7.22 -2.64
CA ILE A 66 12.37 6.81 -1.55
C ILE A 66 11.82 5.60 -0.80
N TYR A 67 10.48 5.53 -0.70
CA TYR A 67 9.77 4.40 -0.11
C TYR A 67 8.55 4.08 -0.95
N LYS A 68 8.18 2.80 -0.99
CA LYS A 68 6.90 2.36 -1.54
C LYS A 68 6.17 1.52 -0.52
N ILE A 69 5.00 1.96 -0.09
CA ILE A 69 4.13 1.18 0.77
C ILE A 69 3.20 0.38 -0.13
N SER A 70 3.37 -0.93 -0.14
CA SER A 70 2.69 -1.82 -1.08
C SER A 70 1.68 -2.72 -0.38
N LYS A 71 0.54 -2.94 -1.03
CA LYS A 71 -0.47 -3.95 -0.70
C LYS A 71 -0.49 -5.03 -1.77
N ASN A 72 -0.26 -6.27 -1.37
CA ASN A 72 -0.42 -7.43 -2.25
C ASN A 72 -1.90 -7.75 -2.43
N LEU A 73 -2.38 -7.79 -3.67
CA LEU A 73 -3.76 -8.15 -3.99
C LEU A 73 -3.98 -9.66 -4.05
N ASN A 74 -2.90 -10.43 -4.18
CA ASN A 74 -2.93 -11.90 -4.20
C ASN A 74 -1.80 -12.48 -3.33
N PRO A 75 -1.83 -12.25 -2.00
CA PRO A 75 -0.80 -12.73 -1.10
C PRO A 75 -0.79 -14.25 -1.02
N ARG A 76 0.40 -14.86 -1.06
CA ARG A 76 0.58 -16.30 -0.84
C ARG A 76 0.59 -16.66 0.65
N SER A 77 1.01 -15.71 1.49
CA SER A 77 1.01 -15.80 2.96
C SER A 77 0.40 -14.54 3.57
N ILE A 78 -0.26 -14.68 4.73
CA ILE A 78 -0.89 -13.58 5.46
C ILE A 78 0.11 -12.44 5.76
N THR A 79 1.36 -12.79 6.05
CA THR A 79 2.44 -11.86 6.40
C THR A 79 2.93 -11.03 5.22
N GLU A 80 2.57 -11.41 3.99
CA GLU A 80 2.96 -10.71 2.76
C GLU A 80 1.88 -9.79 2.22
N ARG A 81 0.83 -9.54 3.03
CA ARG A 81 -0.27 -8.65 2.64
C ARG A 81 0.22 -7.21 2.43
N PHE A 82 1.10 -6.72 3.29
CA PHE A 82 1.71 -5.40 3.17
C PHE A 82 3.23 -5.48 3.28
N TYR A 83 3.92 -4.60 2.56
CA TYR A 83 5.37 -4.49 2.63
C TYR A 83 5.84 -3.10 2.22
N ILE A 84 7.05 -2.75 2.67
CA ILE A 84 7.70 -1.50 2.28
C ILE A 84 8.92 -1.81 1.43
N LEU A 85 9.04 -1.13 0.29
CA LEU A 85 10.22 -1.16 -0.56
C LEU A 85 11.04 0.10 -0.34
N ASP A 86 12.36 -0.05 -0.39
CA ASP A 86 13.32 1.06 -0.50
C ASP A 86 13.41 1.58 -1.95
N ARG A 87 14.16 2.68 -2.16
CA ARG A 87 14.47 3.27 -3.48
C ARG A 87 15.03 2.26 -4.49
N ASN A 88 15.75 1.25 -3.99
CA ASN A 88 16.34 0.17 -4.78
C ASN A 88 15.39 -1.02 -5.03
N GLY A 89 14.15 -0.97 -4.54
CA GLY A 89 13.19 -2.06 -4.64
C GLY A 89 13.43 -3.22 -3.65
N LYS A 90 14.31 -3.04 -2.66
CA LYS A 90 14.52 -4.02 -1.59
C LYS A 90 13.40 -3.93 -0.57
N ILE A 91 12.86 -5.08 -0.16
CA ILE A 91 11.86 -5.15 0.90
C ILE A 91 12.52 -4.83 2.24
N LEU A 92 12.08 -3.75 2.88
CA LEU A 92 12.55 -3.32 4.19
C LEU A 92 11.82 -4.08 5.31
N LYS A 93 10.49 -4.15 5.21
CA LYS A 93 9.62 -4.85 6.17
C LYS A 93 8.39 -5.41 5.47
N LYS A 94 7.80 -6.45 6.08
CA LYS A 94 6.54 -7.08 5.69
C LYS A 94 5.62 -7.19 6.92
N SER A 95 4.31 -7.12 6.71
CA SER A 95 3.33 -7.35 7.76
C SER A 95 1.97 -7.73 7.18
N GLU A 96 1.15 -8.38 7.99
CA GLU A 96 -0.26 -8.63 7.70
C GLU A 96 -1.14 -7.39 7.88
N ASN A 97 -0.68 -6.40 8.66
CA ASN A 97 -1.41 -5.19 9.01
C ASN A 97 -0.56 -3.93 8.75
N ILE A 98 -1.17 -2.92 8.16
CA ILE A 98 -0.53 -1.66 7.79
C ILE A 98 -0.05 -0.83 8.99
N ASP A 99 -0.80 -0.82 10.10
CA ASP A 99 -0.45 -0.09 11.32
C ASP A 99 0.82 -0.69 11.94
N ASN A 100 0.87 -2.02 12.01
CA ASN A 100 2.05 -2.76 12.46
C ASN A 100 3.26 -2.53 11.55
N LEU A 101 3.04 -2.46 10.23
CA LEU A 101 4.10 -2.18 9.27
C LEU A 101 4.70 -0.80 9.50
N ILE A 102 3.86 0.23 9.60
CA ILE A 102 4.29 1.63 9.74
C ILE A 102 5.01 1.88 11.06
N ASN A 103 4.53 1.29 12.15
CA ASN A 103 5.13 1.46 13.48
C ASN A 103 6.48 0.74 13.63
N LYS A 104 6.69 -0.38 12.93
CA LYS A 104 7.94 -1.16 12.98
C LYS A 104 9.02 -0.62 12.03
N VAL A 105 8.68 0.32 11.17
CA VAL A 105 9.61 0.89 10.20
C VAL A 105 10.19 2.16 10.78
N GLU A 106 11.51 2.18 10.89
CA GLU A 106 12.24 3.39 11.21
C GLU A 106 12.33 4.26 9.96
N TRP A 107 11.53 5.33 9.95
CA TRP A 107 11.52 6.32 8.89
C TRP A 107 12.68 7.29 9.12
N SER A 108 13.89 6.85 8.78
CA SER A 108 15.13 7.56 9.07
C SER A 108 15.16 8.97 8.46
N ARG A 109 15.66 9.92 9.27
CA ARG A 109 15.98 11.28 8.84
C ARG A 109 17.37 11.26 8.21
N LEU A 110 17.47 11.05 6.90
CA LEU A 110 18.69 11.45 6.20
C LEU A 110 18.66 12.98 6.08
N LYS A 111 19.00 13.67 7.18
CA LYS A 111 19.36 15.09 7.11
C LYS A 111 20.62 15.14 6.26
N LEU A 112 20.52 15.75 5.08
CA LEU A 112 21.67 16.27 4.38
C LEU A 112 22.38 17.22 5.35
N VAL A 113 23.49 16.77 5.91
CA VAL A 113 24.46 17.67 6.56
C VAL A 113 24.97 18.55 5.43
N LYS A 114 24.71 19.85 5.56
CA LYS A 114 25.18 20.87 4.61
C LYS A 114 26.60 21.27 4.96
#